data_AF-A0A7V9B3F9-F1
#
_entry.id   AF-A0A7V9B3F9-F1
#
_cell.length_a   1.000
_cell.length_b   1.000
_cell.length_c   1.000
_cell.angle_alpha   90.00
_cell.angle_beta   90.00
_cell.angle_gamma   90.00
#
_symmetry.space_group_name_H-M   'P 1'
#
loop_
_entity.id
_entity.type
_entity.pdbx_description
1 polymer ?
#
loop_
_entity_poly.entity_id
_entity_poly.type
_entity_poly.pdbx_seq_one_letter_code
_entity_poly.pdbx_strand_id
1 'polypeptide(L)'
;MVEIGVRNLAAELGGSKNTAQRAVVALTEARLLTADHARADDGTFRTTRYLLHLPTDVLDSVPPRRPTRRTGPTNSSDITAEPTQLSLLGT
;
A
#
# COMPACT_ATOMS: atom_id res chain seq x y z
N MET A 1 -22.68 -0.67 0.38
CA MET A 1 -22.03 -1.38 1.50
C MET A 1 -21.47 -2.68 0.97
N VAL A 2 -20.23 -3.05 1.31
CA VAL A 2 -19.56 -4.25 0.78
C VAL A 2 -19.13 -5.15 1.93
N GLU A 3 -19.40 -6.44 1.83
CA GLU A 3 -18.97 -7.45 2.80
C GLU A 3 -17.78 -8.23 2.23
N ILE A 4 -16.58 -8.02 2.79
CA ILE A 4 -15.36 -8.68 2.31
C ILE A 4 -14.35 -8.85 3.44
N GLY A 5 -13.71 -10.02 3.50
CA GLY A 5 -12.62 -10.26 4.44
C GLY A 5 -11.32 -9.60 3.96
N VAL A 6 -10.49 -9.11 4.88
CA VAL A 6 -9.20 -8.46 4.55
C VAL A 6 -8.28 -9.33 3.68
N ARG A 7 -8.35 -10.66 3.82
CA ARG A 7 -7.59 -11.60 2.97
C ARG A 7 -8.07 -11.60 1.52
N ASN A 8 -9.38 -11.59 1.31
CA ASN A 8 -9.97 -11.56 -0.04
C ASN A 8 -9.72 -10.19 -0.68
N LEU A 9 -9.85 -9.11 0.10
CA LEU A 9 -9.49 -7.76 -0.33
C LEU A 9 -8.02 -7.69 -0.78
N ALA A 10 -7.10 -8.31 -0.04
CA ALA A 10 -5.69 -8.37 -0.43
C ALA A 10 -5.48 -9.10 -1.75
N ALA A 11 -6.20 -10.23 -1.96
CA ALA A 11 -6.14 -10.98 -3.21
C ALA A 11 -6.64 -10.16 -4.41
N GLU A 12 -7.76 -9.45 -4.27
CA GLU A 12 -8.30 -8.58 -5.33
C GLU A 12 -7.37 -7.41 -5.67
N LEU A 13 -6.70 -6.85 -4.66
CA LEU A 13 -5.75 -5.76 -4.84
C LEU A 13 -4.37 -6.23 -5.34
N GLY A 14 -4.15 -7.55 -5.45
CA GLY A 14 -2.84 -8.14 -5.79
C GLY A 14 -1.76 -7.84 -4.75
N GLY A 15 -2.15 -7.64 -3.48
CA GLY A 15 -1.27 -7.22 -2.39
C GLY A 15 -1.16 -8.24 -1.27
N SER A 16 -0.29 -7.94 -0.30
CA SER A 16 -0.22 -8.73 0.94
C SER A 16 -1.36 -8.37 1.89
N LYS A 17 -1.73 -9.30 2.79
CA LYS A 17 -2.70 -9.04 3.87
C LYS A 17 -2.33 -7.79 4.69
N ASN A 18 -1.05 -7.65 5.06
CA ASN A 18 -0.58 -6.51 5.85
C ASN A 18 -0.73 -5.20 5.09
N THR A 19 -0.50 -5.21 3.77
CA THR A 19 -0.71 -4.04 2.92
C THR A 19 -2.18 -3.64 2.88
N ALA A 20 -3.09 -4.60 2.65
CA ALA A 20 -4.52 -4.34 2.66
C ALA A 20 -5.00 -3.83 4.03
N GLN A 21 -4.51 -4.43 5.12
CA GLN A 21 -4.84 -3.99 6.48
C GLN A 21 -4.39 -2.54 6.72
N ARG A 22 -3.15 -2.18 6.36
CA ARG A 22 -2.66 -0.80 6.50
C ARG A 22 -3.46 0.19 5.67
N ALA A 23 -3.87 -0.20 4.47
CA ALA A 23 -4.73 0.64 3.62
C ALA A 23 -6.10 0.86 4.27
N VAL A 24 -6.74 -0.19 4.79
CA VAL A 24 -8.03 -0.09 5.49
C VAL A 24 -7.92 0.82 6.71
N VAL A 25 -6.86 0.68 7.52
CA VAL A 25 -6.60 1.57 8.66
C VAL A 25 -6.47 3.02 8.21
N ALA A 26 -5.64 3.30 7.20
CA ALA A 26 -5.45 4.65 6.69
C ALA A 26 -6.75 5.28 6.16
N LEU A 27 -7.58 4.49 5.45
CA LEU A 27 -8.89 4.96 4.96
C LEU A 27 -9.89 5.23 6.10
N THR A 28 -9.80 4.45 7.18
CA THR A 28 -10.63 4.62 8.38
C THR A 28 -10.22 5.87 9.15
N GLU A 29 -8.91 6.08 9.33
CA GLU A 29 -8.33 7.29 9.94
C GLU A 29 -8.68 8.54 9.13
N ALA A 30 -8.69 8.44 7.79
CA ALA A 30 -9.15 9.50 6.90
C ALA A 30 -10.68 9.68 6.86
N ARG A 31 -11.44 8.87 7.61
CA ARG A 31 -12.92 8.85 7.67
C ARG A 31 -13.60 8.60 6.31
N LEU A 32 -12.89 7.99 5.37
CA LEU A 32 -13.43 7.60 4.07
C LEU A 32 -14.14 6.24 4.12
N LEU A 33 -13.92 5.49 5.21
CA LEU A 33 -14.45 4.16 5.40
C LEU A 33 -14.86 3.94 6.86
N THR A 34 -15.95 3.22 7.07
CA THR A 34 -16.37 2.72 8.39
C THR A 34 -16.46 1.21 8.33
N ALA A 35 -15.78 0.55 9.26
CA ALA A 35 -15.84 -0.90 9.42
C ALA A 35 -16.96 -1.26 10.41
N ASP A 36 -17.88 -2.10 9.97
CA ASP A 36 -18.89 -2.74 10.81
C ASP A 36 -18.47 -4.20 11.07
N HIS A 37 -18.07 -4.44 12.32
CA HIS A 37 -17.68 -5.74 12.82
C HIS A 37 -18.86 -6.40 13.54
N ALA A 38 -19.79 -6.94 12.76
CA ALA A 38 -20.92 -7.66 13.32
C ALA A 38 -20.50 -9.02 13.91
N ARG A 39 -21.06 -9.35 15.08
CA ARG A 39 -21.10 -10.73 15.58
C ARG A 39 -22.44 -11.36 15.21
N ALA A 40 -22.42 -12.64 14.89
CA ALA A 40 -23.63 -13.42 14.73
C ALA A 40 -24.20 -13.79 16.11
N ASP A 41 -25.49 -14.15 16.14
CA ASP A 41 -26.21 -14.52 17.38
C ASP A 41 -25.65 -15.78 18.05
N ASP A 42 -24.90 -16.59 17.29
CA ASP A 42 -24.15 -17.76 17.76
C ASP A 42 -22.76 -17.39 18.36
N GLY A 43 -22.43 -16.10 18.42
CA GLY A 43 -21.17 -15.58 18.94
C GLY A 43 -20.00 -15.63 17.95
N THR A 44 -20.20 -16.11 16.72
CA THR A 44 -19.15 -16.14 15.69
C THR A 44 -18.92 -14.75 15.09
N PHE A 45 -17.69 -14.49 14.67
CA PHE A 45 -17.36 -13.25 13.95
C PHE A 45 -17.81 -13.35 12.50
N ARG A 46 -18.65 -12.41 12.06
CA ARG A 46 -19.01 -12.30 10.65
C ARG A 46 -17.90 -11.65 9.85
N THR A 47 -17.94 -11.85 8.53
CA THR A 47 -17.11 -11.09 7.61
C THR A 47 -17.36 -9.60 7.83
N THR A 48 -16.27 -8.82 7.88
CA THR A 48 -16.38 -7.39 8.11
C THR A 48 -17.10 -6.71 6.94
N ARG A 49 -18.01 -5.80 7.29
CA ARG A 49 -18.69 -4.95 6.33
C ARG A 49 -18.01 -3.60 6.31
N TYR A 50 -17.80 -3.07 5.12
CA TYR A 50 -17.21 -1.76 4.92
C TYR A 50 -18.23 -0.84 4.27
N LEU A 51 -18.44 0.31 4.90
CA LEU A 51 -19.23 1.41 4.38
C LEU A 51 -18.28 2.50 3.90
N LEU A 52 -18.45 2.90 2.64
CA LEU A 52 -17.59 3.88 1.98
C LEU A 52 -18.29 5.24 2.01
N HIS A 53 -17.59 6.26 2.51
CA HIS A 53 -18.07 7.64 2.59
C HIS A 53 -17.50 8.47 1.46
N LEU A 54 -17.72 8.04 0.22
CA LEU A 54 -17.26 8.74 -0.96
C LEU A 54 -18.45 9.17 -1.82
N PRO A 55 -18.46 10.42 -2.31
CA PRO A 55 -19.38 10.84 -3.36
C PRO A 55 -19.25 9.91 -4.58
N THR A 56 -20.37 9.47 -5.15
CA THR A 56 -20.39 8.46 -6.23
C THR A 56 -19.65 8.94 -7.49
N ASP A 57 -19.70 10.24 -7.74
CA ASP A 57 -18.97 10.94 -8.80
C ASP A 57 -17.44 10.75 -8.73
N VAL A 58 -16.88 10.58 -7.54
CA VAL A 58 -15.44 10.31 -7.37
C VAL A 58 -15.09 8.87 -7.75
N LEU A 59 -16.03 7.93 -7.58
CA LEU A 59 -15.82 6.51 -7.89
C LEU A 59 -15.86 6.22 -9.39
N ASP A 60 -16.65 6.98 -10.15
CA ASP A 60 -16.75 6.85 -11.60
C ASP A 60 -15.52 7.41 -12.33
N SER A 61 -14.78 8.31 -11.67
CA SER A 61 -13.54 8.88 -12.19
C SER A 61 -12.32 8.02 -11.88
N VAL A 62 -12.18 6.85 -12.51
CA VAL A 62 -10.90 6.13 -12.52
C VAL A 62 -10.14 6.48 -13.80
N PRO A 63 -9.23 7.46 -13.81
CA PRO A 63 -8.33 7.62 -14.94
C PRO A 63 -7.45 6.36 -15.06
N PRO A 64 -7.19 5.87 -16.27
CA PRO A 64 -6.38 4.68 -16.46
C PRO A 64 -5.03 4.86 -15.77
N ARG A 65 -4.70 3.96 -14.85
CA ARG A 65 -3.47 4.00 -14.05
C ARG A 65 -2.28 3.85 -14.99
N ARG A 66 -1.66 4.97 -15.38
CA ARG A 66 -0.38 4.95 -16.10
C ARG A 66 0.67 4.41 -15.13
N PRO A 67 1.33 3.27 -15.41
CA PRO A 67 2.40 2.80 -14.54
C PRO A 67 3.50 3.85 -14.53
N THR A 68 3.71 4.49 -13.39
CA THR A 68 4.86 5.37 -13.17
C THR A 68 6.09 4.49 -13.12
N ARG A 69 6.84 4.48 -14.23
CA ARG A 69 8.13 3.80 -14.31
C ARG A 69 9.04 4.44 -13.27
N ARG A 70 9.35 3.70 -12.21
CA ARG A 70 10.29 4.15 -11.17
C ARG A 70 11.67 4.20 -11.83
N THR A 71 12.09 5.37 -12.29
CA THR A 71 13.47 5.60 -12.70
C THR A 71 14.31 5.42 -11.44
N GLY A 72 15.01 4.29 -11.34
CA GLY A 72 16.00 4.10 -10.29
C GLY A 72 17.09 5.17 -10.40
N PRO A 73 17.77 5.52 -9.31
CA PRO A 73 18.93 6.40 -9.37
C PRO A 73 19.95 5.76 -10.32
N THR A 74 20.17 6.40 -11.46
CA THR A 74 21.25 6.07 -12.38
C THR A 74 22.53 6.51 -11.68
N ASN A 75 23.23 5.56 -11.05
CA ASN A 75 24.60 5.79 -10.60
C ASN A 75 25.48 5.97 -11.84
N SER A 76 25.52 7.19 -12.38
CA SER A 76 26.61 7.65 -13.23
C SER A 76 27.80 7.91 -12.32
N SER A 77 28.56 6.84 -12.04
CA SER A 77 29.90 6.94 -11.47
C SER A 77 30.88 6.59 -12.58
N ASP A 78 31.02 7.50 -13.54
CA ASP A 78 32.08 7.42 -14.54
C ASP A 78 32.97 8.67 -14.40
N ILE A 79 34.20 8.40 -13.98
CA ILE A 79 35.44 9.15 -14.21
C ILE A 79 35.63 10.46 -13.42
N THR A 80 36.46 10.38 -12.37
CA THR A 80 37.76 11.07 -12.37
C THR A 80 38.70 10.28 -11.46
N ALA A 81 39.71 9.68 -12.09
CA ALA A 81 40.81 9.03 -11.40
C ALA A 81 41.69 10.09 -10.73
N GLU A 82 41.75 10.08 -9.40
CA GLU A 82 42.80 10.74 -8.63
C GLU A 82 43.67 9.64 -8.00
N PRO A 83 44.91 9.41 -8.47
CA PRO A 83 45.82 8.46 -7.85
C PRO A 83 46.50 9.09 -6.64
N THR A 84 45.77 9.25 -5.54
CA THR A 84 46.41 9.61 -4.26
C THR A 84 46.88 8.34 -3.59
N GLN A 85 48.14 8.01 -3.88
CA GLN A 85 48.90 6.93 -3.27
C GLN A 85 48.83 7.02 -1.74
N LEU A 86 48.23 6.00 -1.13
CA LEU A 86 48.25 5.77 0.31
C LEU A 86 49.66 5.28 0.68
N SER A 87 50.49 6.23 1.08
CA SER A 87 51.67 5.97 1.92
C SER A 87 51.24 5.41 3.28
N LEU A 88 52.15 4.63 3.87
CA LEU A 88 52.21 4.10 5.24
C LEU A 88 51.58 2.72 5.51
N LEU A 89 52.44 1.70 5.46
CA LEU A 89 52.89 0.88 6.60
C LEU A 89 53.96 -0.07 6.00
N GLY A 90 55.25 0.16 6.20
CA GLY A 90 55.91 0.00 7.49
C GLY A 90 56.67 -1.32 7.44
N THR A 91 58.00 -1.21 7.32
CA THR A 91 59.01 -2.28 7.38
C THR A 91 58.89 -3.17 8.60
#